data_AF-A0A845S6G7-F1
#
_entry.id   AF-A0A845S6G7-F1
#
_cell.length_a   1.000
_cell.length_b   1.000
_cell.length_c   1.000
_cell.angle_alpha   90.00
_cell.angle_beta   90.00
_cell.angle_gamma   90.00
#
_symmetry.space_group_name_H-M   'P 1'
#
loop_
_entity.id
_entity.type
_entity.pdbx_description
1 polymer ?
#
loop_
_entity_poly.entity_id
_entity_poly.type
_entity_poly.pdbx_seq_one_letter_code
_entity_poly.pdbx_strand_id
1 'polypeptide(L)'
;PIGVLLTQQIKQPVIGSASFKDYQNAPWLVRKIAISQIPSVNALASLRFNKTERNASPTFIAFADPYFSKAQASSATKVETAQLNTRGKPLYLRSAPKTSNISSAELALLPRLPDTSLEVNEIGKVLNAKAEDIFLHEHANVKKVMETDFSKKSIIMFSTHGLVPGELMGLTQPALALSAPDVSGEKDGDGLLTMNKILELKLNADWVVLSACNTASGGASSESVSGLGRAFFYAGAKALLVSNWPVDTVSSRELMVDLFKRQTNQDGKITKPQALREAMLNIADKGGSRDPKTNAVSYSYAHPLFWAPFVMVGD
;
A
#
# COMPACT_ATOMS: atom_id res chain seq x y z
N PRO A 1 -14.65 -1.42 5.42
CA PRO A 1 -13.87 -2.31 6.29
C PRO A 1 -14.67 -2.63 7.55
N ILE A 2 -14.57 -3.84 8.06
CA ILE A 2 -15.33 -4.25 9.25
C ILE A 2 -14.91 -3.46 10.50
N GLY A 3 -13.65 -3.02 10.57
CA GLY A 3 -13.13 -2.24 11.71
C GLY A 3 -13.77 -0.87 11.94
N VAL A 4 -14.41 -0.28 10.91
CA VAL A 4 -15.08 1.03 11.01
C VAL A 4 -16.58 0.91 11.34
N LEU A 5 -17.07 -0.28 11.68
CA LEU A 5 -18.44 -0.43 12.17
C LEU A 5 -18.57 0.18 13.56
N LEU A 6 -19.67 0.88 13.80
CA LEU A 6 -20.00 1.41 15.11
C LEU A 6 -20.55 0.30 16.00
N THR A 7 -20.05 0.22 17.24
CA THR A 7 -20.54 -0.76 18.23
C THR A 7 -21.64 -0.22 19.13
N GLN A 8 -21.94 1.07 19.04
CA GLN A 8 -23.02 1.78 19.74
C GLN A 8 -23.49 2.94 18.85
N GLN A 9 -24.72 3.41 19.07
CA GLN A 9 -25.25 4.58 18.36
C GLN A 9 -24.47 5.84 18.76
N ILE A 10 -24.15 6.68 17.77
CA ILE A 10 -23.60 8.02 17.99
C ILE A 10 -24.48 9.06 17.32
N LYS A 11 -24.46 10.28 17.84
CA LYS A 11 -24.99 11.44 17.11
C LYS A 11 -24.04 11.73 15.95
N GLN A 12 -24.54 11.65 14.72
CA GLN A 12 -23.70 11.95 13.56
C GLN A 12 -23.21 13.40 13.63
N PRO A 13 -21.91 13.65 13.33
CA PRO A 13 -21.41 15.01 13.19
C PRO A 13 -22.19 15.78 12.12
N VAL A 14 -22.29 17.10 12.27
CA VAL A 14 -22.96 17.93 11.26
C VAL A 14 -22.18 17.84 9.94
N ILE A 15 -22.90 17.65 8.83
CA ILE A 15 -22.33 17.63 7.47
C ILE A 15 -21.58 18.96 7.25
N GLY A 16 -20.30 18.89 6.87
CA GLY A 16 -19.47 20.06 6.66
C GLY A 16 -18.74 20.59 7.89
N SER A 17 -18.79 19.88 9.04
CA SER A 17 -17.89 20.18 10.17
C SER A 17 -16.43 19.97 9.75
N ALA A 18 -15.72 21.09 9.52
CA ALA A 18 -14.39 21.09 8.93
C ALA A 18 -13.31 20.36 9.75
N SER A 19 -13.57 20.09 11.04
CA SER A 19 -12.53 19.59 11.94
C SER A 19 -12.45 18.07 12.03
N PHE A 20 -13.44 17.29 11.58
CA PHE A 20 -13.56 15.83 11.76
C PHE A 20 -13.38 15.32 13.20
N LYS A 21 -13.28 16.21 14.19
CA LYS A 21 -12.89 15.90 15.57
C LYS A 21 -13.91 15.01 16.27
N ASP A 22 -15.18 15.12 15.89
CA ASP A 22 -16.29 14.40 16.49
C ASP A 22 -16.19 12.88 16.30
N TYR A 23 -15.39 12.40 15.33
CA TYR A 23 -15.15 10.97 15.10
C TYR A 23 -14.11 10.36 16.06
N GLN A 24 -13.39 11.18 16.83
CA GLN A 24 -12.27 10.70 17.65
C GLN A 24 -12.74 9.68 18.68
N ASN A 25 -13.84 9.97 19.38
CA ASN A 25 -14.37 9.10 20.43
C ASN A 25 -15.45 8.13 19.93
N ALA A 26 -15.65 8.02 18.61
CA ALA A 26 -16.65 7.12 18.07
C ALA A 26 -16.29 5.65 18.44
N PRO A 27 -17.29 4.83 18.82
CA PRO A 27 -17.12 3.48 19.35
C PRO A 27 -16.89 2.47 18.21
N TRP A 28 -15.85 2.71 17.41
CA TRP A 28 -15.45 1.85 16.30
C TRP A 28 -15.09 0.44 16.77
N LEU A 29 -15.46 -0.57 16.00
CA LEU A 29 -15.17 -1.97 16.31
C LEU A 29 -13.67 -2.23 16.51
N VAL A 30 -12.81 -1.55 15.73
CA VAL A 30 -11.35 -1.65 15.88
C VAL A 30 -10.85 -1.22 17.26
N ARG A 31 -11.61 -0.41 18.03
CA ARG A 31 -11.27 -0.08 19.42
C ARG A 31 -11.41 -1.28 20.36
N LYS A 32 -12.15 -2.33 19.99
CA LYS A 32 -12.37 -3.52 20.82
C LYS A 32 -11.55 -4.73 20.38
N ILE A 33 -11.37 -4.92 19.07
CA ILE A 33 -10.76 -6.14 18.53
C ILE A 33 -9.75 -5.83 17.42
N ALA A 34 -8.70 -6.64 17.35
CA ALA A 34 -7.84 -6.72 16.18
C ALA A 34 -8.50 -7.61 15.11
N ILE A 35 -8.39 -7.23 13.84
CA ILE A 35 -9.09 -7.91 12.74
C ILE A 35 -8.07 -8.35 11.70
N SER A 36 -8.11 -9.63 11.35
CA SER A 36 -7.50 -10.19 10.14
C SER A 36 -8.58 -10.83 9.29
N GLN A 37 -8.43 -10.77 7.97
CA GLN A 37 -9.33 -11.38 7.01
C GLN A 37 -8.62 -12.50 6.26
N ILE A 38 -9.35 -13.42 5.67
CA ILE A 38 -8.78 -14.46 4.82
C ILE A 38 -9.46 -14.33 3.45
N PRO A 39 -8.72 -14.38 2.34
CA PRO A 39 -9.28 -14.05 1.03
C PRO A 39 -10.20 -15.14 0.49
N SER A 40 -10.01 -16.40 0.93
CA SER A 40 -10.90 -17.54 0.64
C SER A 40 -10.57 -18.73 1.54
N VAL A 41 -11.50 -19.69 1.64
CA VAL A 41 -11.27 -20.96 2.33
C VAL A 41 -10.08 -21.73 1.71
N ASN A 42 -9.93 -21.68 0.39
CA ASN A 42 -8.81 -22.33 -0.30
C ASN A 42 -7.46 -21.68 0.02
N ALA A 43 -7.42 -20.35 0.16
CA ALA A 43 -6.22 -19.66 0.59
C ALA A 43 -5.85 -20.02 2.05
N LEU A 44 -6.84 -20.15 2.94
CA LEU A 44 -6.60 -20.64 4.30
C LEU A 44 -5.99 -22.05 4.31
N ALA A 45 -6.52 -22.95 3.48
CA ALA A 45 -5.96 -24.29 3.33
C ALA A 45 -4.49 -24.20 2.88
N SER A 46 -4.20 -23.44 1.82
CA SER A 46 -2.82 -23.23 1.34
C SER A 46 -1.88 -22.70 2.44
N LEU A 47 -2.32 -21.68 3.19
CA LEU A 47 -1.57 -21.10 4.30
C LEU A 47 -1.31 -22.09 5.44
N ARG A 48 -2.25 -23.00 5.72
CA ARG A 48 -2.11 -24.01 6.80
C ARG A 48 -1.26 -25.21 6.39
N PHE A 49 -1.30 -25.60 5.12
CA PHE A 49 -0.56 -26.75 4.62
C PHE A 49 0.87 -26.41 4.20
N ASN A 50 1.15 -25.16 3.83
CA ASN A 50 2.52 -24.68 3.61
C ASN A 50 3.15 -24.19 4.93
N LYS A 51 3.66 -25.14 5.72
CA LYS A 51 4.58 -24.84 6.84
C LYS A 51 5.97 -24.46 6.29
N THR A 52 6.09 -23.29 5.68
CA THR A 52 7.41 -22.71 5.41
C THR A 52 7.97 -22.11 6.70
N GLU A 53 9.21 -22.47 7.05
CA GLU A 53 9.90 -21.95 8.22
C GLU A 53 9.86 -20.42 8.24
N ARG A 54 9.55 -19.83 9.40
CA ARG A 54 9.64 -18.38 9.58
C ARG A 54 11.11 -17.99 9.52
N ASN A 55 11.41 -16.91 8.80
CA ASN A 55 12.77 -16.41 8.74
C ASN A 55 13.19 -15.93 10.14
N ALA A 56 14.35 -16.38 10.61
CA ALA A 56 14.85 -16.07 11.96
C ALA A 56 15.21 -14.58 12.15
N SER A 57 15.31 -13.80 11.08
CA SER A 57 15.50 -12.35 11.14
C SER A 57 14.71 -11.68 10.02
N PRO A 58 13.93 -10.62 10.32
CA PRO A 58 13.12 -9.96 9.31
C PRO A 58 14.02 -9.19 8.33
N THR A 59 14.13 -9.71 7.12
CA THR A 59 14.78 -9.06 5.99
C THR A 59 13.73 -8.28 5.19
N PHE A 60 14.03 -7.02 4.91
CA PHE A 60 13.15 -6.12 4.17
C PHE A 60 13.62 -5.98 2.73
N ILE A 61 12.67 -5.78 1.81
CA ILE A 61 12.90 -5.28 0.47
C ILE A 61 11.73 -4.38 0.06
N ALA A 62 12.02 -3.26 -0.59
CA ALA A 62 11.00 -2.30 -0.97
C ALA A 62 11.18 -1.75 -2.37
N PHE A 63 10.06 -1.46 -3.02
CA PHE A 63 9.95 -0.80 -4.31
C PHE A 63 9.01 0.40 -4.16
N ALA A 64 9.51 1.62 -4.40
CA ALA A 64 8.74 2.86 -4.15
C ALA A 64 9.12 4.01 -5.08
N ASP A 65 8.21 4.99 -5.16
CA ASP A 65 8.32 6.21 -5.98
C ASP A 65 8.92 5.99 -7.37
N PRO A 66 8.34 5.07 -8.19
CA PRO A 66 8.80 4.87 -9.55
C PRO A 66 8.59 6.12 -10.41
N TYR A 67 9.44 6.25 -11.43
CA TYR A 67 9.28 7.26 -12.47
C TYR A 67 8.48 6.68 -13.63
N PHE A 68 7.37 7.33 -13.96
CA PHE A 68 6.48 6.91 -15.04
C PHE A 68 6.79 7.60 -16.37
N SER A 69 7.66 8.61 -16.39
CA SER A 69 8.12 9.24 -17.63
C SER A 69 9.52 9.84 -17.51
N LYS A 70 10.21 10.02 -18.64
CA LYS A 70 11.49 10.75 -18.69
C LYS A 70 11.40 12.18 -18.17
N ALA A 71 10.25 12.84 -18.36
CA ALA A 71 10.04 14.19 -17.85
C ALA A 71 10.08 14.22 -16.30
N GLN A 72 9.46 13.22 -15.67
CA GLN A 72 9.52 13.03 -14.22
C GLN A 72 10.94 12.73 -13.75
N ALA A 73 11.67 11.86 -14.45
CA ALA A 73 13.06 11.52 -14.13
C ALA A 73 13.99 12.74 -14.19
N SER A 74 13.84 13.57 -15.22
CA SER A 74 14.64 14.79 -15.39
C SER A 74 14.30 15.92 -14.42
N SER A 75 13.05 15.97 -13.91
CA SER A 75 12.56 17.04 -13.04
C SER A 75 12.71 16.76 -11.54
N ALA A 76 13.18 15.56 -11.18
CA ALA A 76 13.21 15.06 -9.80
C ALA A 76 14.10 15.86 -8.82
N THR A 77 14.94 16.77 -9.31
CA THR A 77 15.79 17.67 -8.50
C THR A 77 15.02 18.83 -7.85
N LYS A 78 13.76 19.08 -8.22
CA LYS A 78 12.93 20.10 -7.57
C LYS A 78 12.03 19.43 -6.53
N VAL A 79 12.37 19.61 -5.25
CA VAL A 79 11.57 19.15 -4.11
C VAL A 79 10.23 19.89 -4.13
N GLU A 80 9.15 19.20 -4.54
CA GLU A 80 7.80 19.72 -4.37
C GLU A 80 7.40 19.60 -2.90
N THR A 81 7.12 20.75 -2.28
CA THR A 81 6.64 20.87 -0.90
C THR A 81 5.40 20.01 -0.69
N ALA A 82 5.40 19.25 0.40
CA ALA A 82 4.30 18.37 0.84
C ALA A 82 2.96 19.12 0.88
N GLN A 83 2.19 19.05 -0.20
CA GLN A 83 0.76 19.33 -0.22
C GLN A 83 0.00 18.05 0.15
N LEU A 84 -1.28 18.22 0.48
CA LEU A 84 -2.21 17.17 0.88
C LEU A 84 -2.46 16.22 -0.30
N ASN A 85 -1.50 15.34 -0.54
CA ASN A 85 -1.50 14.41 -1.64
C ASN A 85 -2.29 13.17 -1.22
N THR A 86 -3.19 12.74 -2.08
CA THR A 86 -3.96 11.50 -1.90
C THR A 86 -3.50 10.53 -2.97
N ARG A 87 -2.93 9.40 -2.55
CA ARG A 87 -2.52 8.36 -3.51
C ARG A 87 -3.75 7.54 -3.82
N GLY A 88 -4.03 7.31 -5.10
CA GLY A 88 -5.01 6.28 -5.50
C GLY A 88 -6.27 6.71 -6.17
N LYS A 89 -6.37 7.99 -6.52
CA LYS A 89 -7.49 8.46 -7.31
C LYS A 89 -7.41 7.84 -8.71
N PRO A 90 -8.50 7.24 -9.23
CA PRO A 90 -8.52 6.72 -10.59
C PRO A 90 -8.21 7.83 -11.60
N LEU A 91 -7.44 7.50 -12.63
CA LEU A 91 -7.28 8.36 -13.79
C LEU A 91 -8.46 8.14 -14.74
N TYR A 92 -9.31 9.15 -14.94
CA TYR A 92 -10.38 9.12 -15.94
C TYR A 92 -9.92 9.88 -17.19
N LEU A 93 -9.38 9.18 -18.18
CA LEU A 93 -9.05 9.77 -19.48
C LEU A 93 -10.25 9.66 -20.42
N ARG A 94 -10.76 10.80 -20.90
CA ARG A 94 -12.00 10.86 -21.68
C ARG A 94 -11.84 10.55 -23.17
N SER A 95 -10.63 10.34 -23.71
CA SER A 95 -10.43 10.26 -25.17
C SER A 95 -9.11 9.60 -25.59
N ALA A 96 -8.96 8.28 -25.38
CA ALA A 96 -7.88 7.50 -25.98
C ALA A 96 -8.45 6.49 -27.01
N PRO A 97 -7.89 6.39 -28.23
CA PRO A 97 -8.36 5.45 -29.25
C PRO A 97 -8.09 4.00 -28.82
N LYS A 98 -9.11 3.13 -28.80
CA LYS A 98 -8.99 1.72 -28.35
C LYS A 98 -7.98 0.93 -29.20
N THR A 99 -6.83 0.62 -28.60
CA THR A 99 -5.82 -0.30 -29.14
C THR A 99 -5.69 -1.51 -28.22
N SER A 100 -5.17 -2.64 -28.72
CA SER A 100 -5.03 -3.89 -27.96
C SER A 100 -3.85 -3.89 -26.99
N ASN A 101 -2.92 -2.94 -27.13
CA ASN A 101 -1.69 -2.89 -26.35
C ASN A 101 -1.82 -1.90 -25.19
N ILE A 102 -1.06 -2.14 -24.12
CA ILE A 102 -0.96 -1.20 -23.00
C ILE A 102 -0.32 0.10 -23.48
N SER A 103 -1.04 1.20 -23.31
CA SER A 103 -0.55 2.51 -23.75
C SER A 103 0.51 3.03 -22.79
N SER A 104 1.77 3.02 -23.22
CA SER A 104 2.88 3.64 -22.48
C SER A 104 2.65 5.13 -22.23
N ALA A 105 1.91 5.80 -23.11
CA ALA A 105 1.50 7.19 -22.93
C ALA A 105 0.51 7.37 -21.77
N GLU A 106 -0.34 6.40 -21.48
CA GLU A 106 -1.24 6.46 -20.32
C GLU A 106 -0.49 6.17 -19.01
N LEU A 107 0.47 5.24 -19.02
CA LEU A 107 1.36 5.01 -17.87
C LEU A 107 2.11 6.30 -17.50
N ALA A 108 2.63 7.03 -18.49
CA ALA A 108 3.35 8.29 -18.30
C ALA A 108 2.56 9.42 -17.64
N LEU A 109 1.23 9.31 -17.61
CA LEU A 109 0.33 10.27 -16.96
C LEU A 109 0.15 10.01 -15.46
N LEU A 110 0.61 8.85 -14.96
CA LEU A 110 0.55 8.57 -13.52
C LEU A 110 1.42 9.57 -12.76
N PRO A 111 0.88 10.23 -11.71
CA PRO A 111 1.65 11.13 -10.89
C PRO A 111 2.67 10.37 -10.06
N ARG A 112 3.83 11.00 -9.82
CA ARG A 112 4.82 10.48 -8.85
C ARG A 112 4.25 10.43 -7.44
N LEU A 113 4.88 9.61 -6.62
CA LEU A 113 4.49 9.40 -5.23
C LEU A 113 5.70 9.63 -4.31
N PRO A 114 6.29 10.84 -4.28
CA PRO A 114 7.58 11.08 -3.63
C PRO A 114 7.60 10.69 -2.15
N ASP A 115 6.53 10.90 -1.39
CA ASP A 115 6.54 10.51 0.02
C ASP A 115 6.53 8.98 0.23
N THR A 116 6.32 8.14 -0.79
CA THR A 116 6.53 6.68 -0.68
C THR A 116 8.02 6.39 -0.50
N SER A 117 8.90 7.18 -1.11
CA SER A 117 10.35 7.06 -0.90
C SER A 117 10.70 7.35 0.56
N LEU A 118 10.08 8.37 1.17
CA LEU A 118 10.27 8.69 2.59
C LEU A 118 9.74 7.55 3.47
N GLU A 119 8.55 7.03 3.17
CA GLU A 119 7.92 5.90 3.87
C GLU A 119 8.81 4.67 3.90
N VAL A 120 9.29 4.18 2.75
CA VAL A 120 10.11 2.95 2.72
C VAL A 120 11.49 3.15 3.35
N ASN A 121 12.05 4.36 3.29
CA ASN A 121 13.32 4.66 3.96
C ASN A 121 13.17 4.71 5.48
N GLU A 122 12.08 5.27 6.01
CA GLU A 122 11.81 5.28 7.45
C GLU A 122 11.53 3.87 7.98
N ILE A 123 10.73 3.08 7.26
CA ILE A 123 10.48 1.67 7.59
C ILE A 123 11.78 0.85 7.50
N GLY A 124 12.59 1.08 6.46
CA GLY A 124 13.89 0.45 6.30
C GLY A 124 14.81 0.67 7.51
N LYS A 125 14.83 1.90 8.07
CA LYS A 125 15.57 2.18 9.31
C LYS A 125 15.03 1.41 10.51
N VAL A 126 13.70 1.31 10.66
CA VAL A 126 13.07 0.53 11.75
C VAL A 126 13.42 -0.95 11.66
N LEU A 127 13.58 -1.47 10.43
CA LEU A 127 13.88 -2.87 10.16
C LEU A 127 15.38 -3.15 10.01
N ASN A 128 16.26 -2.16 10.20
CA ASN A 128 17.69 -2.25 9.91
C ASN A 128 17.99 -2.79 8.49
N ALA A 129 17.16 -2.39 7.53
CA ALA A 129 17.30 -2.76 6.13
C ALA A 129 18.55 -2.13 5.52
N LYS A 130 19.18 -2.87 4.61
CA LYS A 130 20.28 -2.32 3.82
C LYS A 130 19.73 -1.40 2.73
N ALA A 131 20.50 -0.37 2.37
CA ALA A 131 20.13 0.52 1.27
C ALA A 131 19.98 -0.22 -0.07
N GLU A 132 20.75 -1.30 -0.29
CA GLU A 132 20.67 -2.15 -1.48
C GLU A 132 19.33 -2.90 -1.63
N ASP A 133 18.54 -2.98 -0.56
CA ASP A 133 17.22 -3.61 -0.55
C ASP A 133 16.07 -2.60 -0.74
N ILE A 134 16.38 -1.32 -0.95
CA ILE A 134 15.38 -0.27 -1.17
C ILE A 134 15.55 0.26 -2.60
N PHE A 135 14.65 -0.17 -3.48
CA PHE A 135 14.61 0.24 -4.87
C PHE A 135 13.67 1.43 -5.03
N LEU A 136 14.23 2.55 -5.47
CA LEU A 136 13.49 3.79 -5.73
C LEU A 136 13.54 4.15 -7.21
N HIS A 137 12.59 4.97 -7.65
CA HIS A 137 12.69 5.67 -8.93
C HIS A 137 12.87 4.70 -10.11
N GLU A 138 13.83 4.94 -11.01
CA GLU A 138 14.12 4.07 -12.15
C GLU A 138 14.47 2.63 -11.76
N HIS A 139 14.94 2.40 -10.53
CA HIS A 139 15.27 1.07 -10.02
C HIS A 139 14.04 0.33 -9.47
N ALA A 140 12.94 1.04 -9.17
CA ALA A 140 11.66 0.45 -8.80
C ALA A 140 10.91 -0.04 -10.06
N ASN A 141 11.48 -1.00 -10.77
CA ASN A 141 11.02 -1.47 -12.08
C ASN A 141 10.70 -2.97 -12.10
N VAL A 142 9.97 -3.42 -13.13
CA VAL A 142 9.49 -4.81 -13.22
C VAL A 142 10.64 -5.78 -13.36
N LYS A 143 11.64 -5.46 -14.18
CA LYS A 143 12.81 -6.31 -14.39
C LYS A 143 13.51 -6.63 -13.07
N LYS A 144 13.75 -5.62 -12.23
CA LYS A 144 14.39 -5.80 -10.92
C LYS A 144 13.57 -6.70 -10.02
N VAL A 145 12.24 -6.55 -10.00
CA VAL A 145 11.34 -7.45 -9.23
C VAL A 145 11.52 -8.89 -9.71
N MET A 146 11.44 -9.14 -11.02
CA MET A 146 11.50 -10.50 -11.57
C MET A 146 12.88 -11.17 -11.40
N GLU A 147 13.96 -10.39 -11.36
CA GLU A 147 15.33 -10.89 -11.16
C GLU A 147 15.70 -11.08 -9.68
N THR A 148 14.88 -10.59 -8.75
CA THR A 148 15.17 -10.65 -7.32
C THR A 148 14.90 -12.04 -6.74
N ASP A 149 15.86 -12.56 -5.97
CA ASP A 149 15.63 -13.73 -5.12
C ASP A 149 14.88 -13.35 -3.83
N PHE A 150 13.59 -13.67 -3.79
CA PHE A 150 12.72 -13.42 -2.63
C PHE A 150 12.74 -14.53 -1.57
N SER A 151 13.52 -15.61 -1.76
CA SER A 151 13.55 -16.75 -0.82
C SER A 151 14.01 -16.35 0.59
N LYS A 152 14.81 -15.29 0.68
CA LYS A 152 15.34 -14.72 1.93
C LYS A 152 14.74 -13.36 2.25
N LYS A 153 13.54 -13.03 1.75
CA LYS A 153 12.87 -11.75 1.97
C LYS A 153 11.55 -11.97 2.73
N SER A 154 11.58 -11.83 4.04
CA SER A 154 10.41 -11.97 4.92
C SER A 154 9.39 -10.83 4.77
N ILE A 155 9.84 -9.62 4.41
CA ILE A 155 8.97 -8.44 4.26
C ILE A 155 9.23 -7.83 2.89
N ILE A 156 8.21 -7.83 2.04
CA ILE A 156 8.27 -7.26 0.69
C ILE A 156 7.28 -6.10 0.64
N MET A 157 7.72 -4.92 0.24
CA MET A 157 6.86 -3.73 0.21
C MET A 157 6.81 -3.12 -1.19
N PHE A 158 5.61 -2.94 -1.71
CA PHE A 158 5.34 -2.19 -2.93
C PHE A 158 4.53 -0.94 -2.57
N SER A 159 5.13 0.23 -2.78
CA SER A 159 4.53 1.53 -2.49
C SER A 159 4.40 2.32 -3.78
N THR A 160 3.37 1.97 -4.57
CA THR A 160 3.16 2.48 -5.93
C THR A 160 1.67 2.53 -6.29
N HIS A 161 1.30 2.75 -7.55
CA HIS A 161 -0.10 2.66 -7.97
C HIS A 161 -0.54 1.21 -8.19
N GLY A 162 -1.68 0.84 -7.62
CA GLY A 162 -2.39 -0.38 -7.95
C GLY A 162 -3.40 -0.06 -9.05
N LEU A 163 -3.44 -0.90 -10.08
CA LEU A 163 -4.28 -0.72 -11.25
C LEU A 163 -5.29 -1.86 -11.37
N VAL A 164 -6.54 -1.53 -11.70
CA VAL A 164 -7.58 -2.51 -12.00
C VAL A 164 -7.83 -2.60 -13.52
N PRO A 165 -8.39 -3.72 -14.03
CA PRO A 165 -8.68 -3.86 -15.44
C PRO A 165 -9.49 -2.69 -15.99
N GLY A 166 -9.07 -2.15 -17.14
CA GLY A 166 -9.71 -1.01 -17.80
C GLY A 166 -9.27 0.39 -17.35
N GLU A 167 -8.43 0.53 -16.31
CA GLU A 167 -7.83 1.84 -15.96
C GLU A 167 -6.76 2.29 -16.94
N LEU A 168 -6.06 1.32 -17.54
CA LEU A 168 -5.23 1.53 -18.71
C LEU A 168 -5.82 0.72 -19.88
N MET A 169 -5.72 1.28 -21.07
CA MET A 169 -6.03 0.57 -22.30
C MET A 169 -5.20 -0.71 -22.40
N GLY A 170 -5.81 -1.83 -22.83
CA GLY A 170 -5.11 -3.12 -22.91
C GLY A 170 -4.84 -3.80 -21.55
N LEU A 171 -5.10 -3.15 -20.41
CA LEU A 171 -4.98 -3.77 -19.09
C LEU A 171 -6.21 -4.65 -18.80
N THR A 172 -6.03 -5.95 -19.00
CA THR A 172 -7.08 -6.97 -18.82
C THR A 172 -7.03 -7.65 -17.45
N GLN A 173 -5.97 -7.42 -16.67
CA GLN A 173 -5.75 -8.03 -15.37
C GLN A 173 -5.24 -6.97 -14.37
N PRO A 174 -5.36 -7.22 -13.06
CA PRO A 174 -4.81 -6.32 -12.05
C PRO A 174 -3.28 -6.23 -12.13
N ALA A 175 -2.71 -5.07 -11.80
CA ALA A 175 -1.26 -4.86 -11.82
C ALA A 175 -0.80 -3.83 -10.79
N LEU A 176 0.48 -3.85 -10.45
CA LEU A 176 1.17 -2.72 -9.83
C LEU A 176 1.95 -1.97 -10.90
N ALA A 177 1.77 -0.65 -10.97
CA ALA A 177 2.55 0.20 -11.85
C ALA A 177 3.96 0.40 -11.27
N LEU A 178 4.99 0.16 -12.05
CA LEU A 178 6.39 0.38 -11.69
C LEU A 178 7.02 1.34 -12.71
N SER A 179 8.33 1.55 -12.60
CA SER A 179 9.01 2.52 -13.44
C SER A 179 8.80 2.21 -14.92
N ALA A 180 8.50 3.26 -15.69
CA ALA A 180 8.18 3.12 -17.09
C ALA A 180 9.39 2.57 -17.87
N PRO A 181 9.16 1.76 -18.92
CA PRO A 181 10.22 1.06 -19.64
C PRO A 181 11.24 2.01 -20.28
N ASP A 182 10.78 3.18 -20.73
CA ASP A 182 11.61 4.23 -21.31
C ASP A 182 12.51 4.93 -20.28
N VAL A 183 12.22 4.78 -18.98
CA VAL A 183 13.02 5.25 -17.85
C VAL A 183 13.92 4.14 -17.30
N SER A 184 13.39 2.92 -17.13
CA SER A 184 14.14 1.77 -16.59
C SER A 184 15.08 1.11 -17.61
N GLY A 185 14.91 1.40 -18.91
CA GLY A 185 15.67 0.78 -19.99
C GLY A 185 15.15 -0.60 -20.42
N GLU A 186 13.95 -0.97 -20.00
CA GLU A 186 13.29 -2.22 -20.39
C GLU A 186 12.74 -2.12 -21.83
N LYS A 187 13.48 -2.62 -22.82
CA LYS A 187 13.10 -2.46 -24.25
C LYS A 187 11.75 -3.07 -24.63
N ASP A 188 11.36 -4.14 -23.95
CA ASP A 188 10.12 -4.90 -24.21
C ASP A 188 9.18 -4.94 -22.98
N GLY A 189 9.44 -4.08 -22.00
CA GLY A 189 8.62 -3.98 -20.78
C GLY A 189 7.37 -3.14 -21.00
N ASP A 190 6.38 -3.34 -20.14
CA ASP A 190 5.15 -2.52 -20.03
C ASP A 190 5.14 -1.66 -18.76
N GLY A 191 6.15 -1.78 -17.89
CA GLY A 191 6.21 -1.12 -16.59
C GLY A 191 5.16 -1.63 -15.59
N LEU A 192 4.49 -2.75 -15.87
CA LEU A 192 3.43 -3.31 -15.03
C LEU A 192 3.83 -4.65 -14.43
N LEU A 193 3.81 -4.74 -13.10
CA LEU A 193 3.87 -6.01 -12.38
C LEU A 193 2.45 -6.59 -12.31
N THR A 194 2.09 -7.33 -13.36
CA THR A 194 0.75 -7.94 -13.52
C THR A 194 0.56 -9.16 -12.63
N MET A 195 -0.69 -9.54 -12.41
CA MET A 195 -1.05 -10.79 -11.70
C MET A 195 -0.27 -12.02 -12.24
N ASN A 196 -0.16 -12.20 -13.55
CA ASN A 196 0.59 -13.32 -14.13
C ASN A 196 2.08 -13.29 -13.77
N LYS A 197 2.72 -12.11 -13.83
CA LYS A 197 4.13 -11.97 -13.43
C LYS A 197 4.33 -12.28 -11.94
N ILE A 198 3.36 -11.89 -11.09
CA ILE A 198 3.40 -12.22 -9.66
C ILE A 198 3.30 -13.73 -9.43
N LEU A 199 2.47 -14.44 -10.20
CA LEU A 199 2.34 -15.91 -10.09
C LEU A 199 3.64 -16.67 -10.40
N GLU A 200 4.57 -16.06 -11.14
CA GLU A 200 5.88 -16.64 -11.44
C GLU A 200 6.89 -16.46 -10.30
N LEU A 201 6.60 -15.57 -9.35
CA LEU A 201 7.48 -15.31 -8.21
C LEU A 201 7.50 -16.49 -7.22
N LYS A 202 8.64 -16.66 -6.56
CA LYS A 202 8.82 -17.62 -5.46
C LYS A 202 9.15 -16.88 -4.17
N LEU A 203 8.12 -16.63 -3.38
CA LEU A 203 8.18 -15.85 -2.15
C LEU A 203 8.27 -16.77 -0.93
N ASN A 204 9.02 -16.34 0.07
CA ASN A 204 8.93 -16.84 1.45
C ASN A 204 8.68 -15.66 2.40
N ALA A 205 7.71 -14.82 2.04
CA ALA A 205 7.42 -13.59 2.75
C ALA A 205 6.42 -13.83 3.88
N ASP A 206 6.77 -13.41 5.10
CA ASP A 206 5.86 -13.41 6.24
C ASP A 206 4.71 -12.41 6.05
N TRP A 207 4.96 -11.35 5.27
CA TRP A 207 3.93 -10.54 4.64
C TRP A 207 4.43 -9.71 3.46
N VAL A 208 3.52 -9.44 2.52
CA VAL A 208 3.71 -8.44 1.47
C VAL A 208 2.87 -7.20 1.80
N VAL A 209 3.50 -6.03 1.84
CA VAL A 209 2.82 -4.75 2.03
C VAL A 209 2.55 -4.13 0.68
N LEU A 210 1.27 -4.01 0.34
CA LEU A 210 0.80 -3.24 -0.79
C LEU A 210 0.34 -1.88 -0.26
N SER A 211 1.29 -0.96 -0.09
CA SER A 211 1.01 0.47 0.09
C SER A 211 0.65 1.11 -1.25
N ALA A 212 -0.11 0.34 -2.04
CA ALA A 212 -0.61 0.69 -3.33
C ALA A 212 -2.10 0.96 -3.24
N CYS A 213 -2.54 1.79 -4.14
CA CYS A 213 -3.86 2.36 -4.06
C CYS A 213 -4.93 1.41 -4.54
N ASN A 214 -6.11 1.45 -3.90
CA ASN A 214 -7.28 0.70 -4.34
C ASN A 214 -7.13 -0.82 -4.25
N THR A 215 -6.19 -1.30 -3.43
CA THR A 215 -5.89 -2.73 -3.30
C THR A 215 -6.93 -3.50 -2.46
N ALA A 216 -8.07 -2.93 -2.05
CA ALA A 216 -9.14 -3.60 -1.29
C ALA A 216 -10.53 -2.91 -1.37
N SER A 217 -10.79 -2.04 -2.35
CA SER A 217 -12.11 -1.41 -2.46
C SER A 217 -13.21 -2.38 -2.91
N GLY A 218 -14.37 -2.30 -2.26
CA GLY A 218 -15.56 -3.09 -2.57
C GLY A 218 -16.21 -2.68 -3.89
N GLY A 219 -16.37 -3.61 -4.84
CA GLY A 219 -16.96 -3.41 -6.18
C GLY A 219 -16.44 -4.46 -7.18
N ALA A 220 -16.57 -4.25 -8.50
CA ALA A 220 -15.78 -5.04 -9.49
C ALA A 220 -14.25 -4.94 -9.23
N SER A 221 -13.83 -3.88 -8.52
CA SER A 221 -12.51 -3.68 -7.93
C SER A 221 -12.16 -4.68 -6.82
N SER A 222 -13.14 -5.25 -6.10
CA SER A 222 -12.89 -6.23 -5.03
C SER A 222 -12.47 -7.60 -5.56
N GLU A 223 -12.94 -7.97 -6.76
CA GLU A 223 -12.57 -9.22 -7.41
C GLU A 223 -11.20 -9.15 -8.09
N SER A 224 -10.87 -7.99 -8.67
CA SER A 224 -9.52 -7.70 -9.21
C SER A 224 -8.46 -7.58 -8.12
N VAL A 225 -8.79 -6.93 -6.99
CA VAL A 225 -7.98 -7.00 -5.77
C VAL A 225 -7.81 -8.42 -5.27
N SER A 226 -8.91 -9.18 -5.24
CA SER A 226 -8.88 -10.58 -4.87
C SER A 226 -7.95 -11.36 -5.80
N GLY A 227 -7.89 -11.00 -7.10
CA GLY A 227 -6.93 -11.54 -8.07
C GLY A 227 -5.47 -11.25 -7.70
N LEU A 228 -5.11 -10.00 -7.46
CA LEU A 228 -3.73 -9.62 -7.10
C LEU A 228 -3.30 -10.23 -5.75
N GLY A 229 -4.18 -10.20 -4.75
CA GLY A 229 -3.93 -10.83 -3.46
C GLY A 229 -3.75 -12.34 -3.57
N ARG A 230 -4.62 -13.02 -4.33
CA ARG A 230 -4.48 -14.46 -4.62
C ARG A 230 -3.15 -14.77 -5.31
N ALA A 231 -2.70 -13.91 -6.23
CA ALA A 231 -1.42 -14.10 -6.91
C ALA A 231 -0.25 -14.09 -5.92
N PHE A 232 -0.20 -13.12 -4.99
CA PHE A 232 0.85 -13.08 -3.97
C PHE A 232 0.77 -14.28 -3.00
N PHE A 233 -0.42 -14.71 -2.60
CA PHE A 233 -0.57 -15.92 -1.78
C PHE A 233 -0.09 -17.17 -2.51
N TYR A 234 -0.43 -17.31 -3.79
CA TYR A 234 0.03 -18.43 -4.62
C TYR A 234 1.55 -18.41 -4.80
N ALA A 235 2.13 -17.22 -4.95
CA ALA A 235 3.56 -17.00 -5.01
C ALA A 235 4.29 -17.28 -3.68
N GLY A 236 3.58 -17.43 -2.55
CA GLY A 236 4.15 -17.83 -1.26
C GLY A 236 4.13 -16.77 -0.16
N ALA A 237 3.40 -15.67 -0.32
CA ALA A 237 3.16 -14.73 0.77
C ALA A 237 2.26 -15.35 1.86
N LYS A 238 2.61 -15.18 3.14
CA LYS A 238 1.81 -15.70 4.28
C LYS A 238 0.70 -14.74 4.73
N ALA A 239 0.93 -13.45 4.55
CA ALA A 239 -0.04 -12.39 4.81
C ALA A 239 0.15 -11.22 3.83
N LEU A 240 -0.86 -10.39 3.69
CA LEU A 240 -0.86 -9.18 2.89
C LEU A 240 -1.40 -8.03 3.74
N LEU A 241 -0.75 -6.88 3.65
CA LEU A 241 -1.28 -5.61 4.14
C LEU A 241 -1.70 -4.77 2.94
N VAL A 242 -2.99 -4.48 2.84
CA VAL A 242 -3.58 -3.83 1.64
C VAL A 242 -4.47 -2.66 2.03
N SER A 243 -4.54 -1.62 1.19
CA SER A 243 -5.42 -0.45 1.38
C SER A 243 -6.79 -0.63 0.71
N ASN A 244 -7.87 -0.27 1.39
CA ASN A 244 -9.26 -0.31 0.89
C ASN A 244 -9.63 0.89 0.00
N TRP A 245 -8.92 2.01 0.12
CA TRP A 245 -9.24 3.26 -0.58
C TRP A 245 -7.99 4.14 -0.71
N PRO A 246 -8.07 5.23 -1.50
CA PRO A 246 -6.98 6.19 -1.64
C PRO A 246 -6.54 6.79 -0.31
N VAL A 247 -5.25 6.72 0.00
CA VAL A 247 -4.71 7.11 1.32
C VAL A 247 -4.08 8.49 1.29
N ASP A 248 -4.23 9.23 2.39
CA ASP A 248 -3.44 10.43 2.68
C ASP A 248 -1.98 10.02 2.93
N THR A 249 -1.04 10.70 2.29
CA THR A 249 0.37 10.27 2.31
C THR A 249 1.04 10.41 3.66
N VAL A 250 0.68 11.46 4.40
CA VAL A 250 1.27 11.73 5.72
C VAL A 250 0.74 10.75 6.75
N SER A 251 -0.58 10.58 6.83
CA SER A 251 -1.18 9.65 7.79
C SER A 251 -0.81 8.20 7.50
N SER A 252 -0.73 7.80 6.21
CA SER A 252 -0.26 6.47 5.80
C SER A 252 1.16 6.20 6.27
N ARG A 253 2.09 7.13 5.99
CA ARG A 253 3.49 6.99 6.39
C ARG A 253 3.62 6.83 7.90
N GLU A 254 2.99 7.71 8.67
CA GLU A 254 3.04 7.64 10.13
C GLU A 254 2.47 6.32 10.67
N LEU A 255 1.35 5.86 10.12
CA LEU A 255 0.73 4.59 10.47
C LEU A 255 1.65 3.41 10.20
N MET A 256 2.24 3.34 9.00
CA MET A 256 3.12 2.24 8.60
C MET A 256 4.38 2.19 9.47
N VAL A 257 5.02 3.35 9.70
CA VAL A 257 6.20 3.43 10.57
C VAL A 257 5.87 2.99 12.00
N ASP A 258 4.73 3.40 12.56
CA ASP A 258 4.30 2.95 13.90
C ASP A 258 4.01 1.44 13.94
N LEU A 259 3.34 0.92 12.91
CA LEU A 259 3.07 -0.51 12.76
C LEU A 259 4.37 -1.34 12.80
N PHE A 260 5.36 -0.98 11.98
CA PHE A 260 6.62 -1.72 11.94
C PHE A 260 7.43 -1.55 13.23
N LYS A 261 7.42 -0.38 13.87
CA LYS A 261 8.06 -0.18 15.19
C LYS A 261 7.47 -1.11 16.24
N ARG A 262 6.14 -1.25 16.27
CA ARG A 262 5.46 -2.16 17.20
C ARG A 262 5.82 -3.62 16.95
N GLN A 263 5.85 -4.04 15.69
CA GLN A 263 6.25 -5.41 15.31
C GLN A 263 7.71 -5.71 15.70
N THR A 264 8.64 -4.78 15.47
CA THR A 264 10.06 -4.97 15.80
C THR A 264 10.32 -4.92 17.30
N ASN A 265 9.76 -3.95 18.02
CA ASN A 265 10.10 -3.69 19.43
C ASN A 265 9.52 -4.71 20.41
N GLN A 266 8.48 -5.45 20.01
CA GLN A 266 7.80 -6.39 20.90
C GLN A 266 8.27 -7.84 20.71
N ASP A 267 9.33 -8.08 19.93
CA ASP A 267 9.95 -9.42 19.75
C ASP A 267 8.93 -10.53 19.46
N GLY A 268 7.98 -10.24 18.55
CA GLY A 268 6.93 -11.18 18.16
C GLY A 268 5.80 -11.41 19.18
N LYS A 269 5.77 -10.69 20.32
CA LYS A 269 4.69 -10.80 21.33
C LYS A 269 3.35 -10.25 20.86
N ILE A 270 3.36 -9.34 19.89
CA ILE A 270 2.17 -8.74 19.29
C ILE A 270 1.94 -9.29 17.89
N THR A 271 0.71 -9.73 17.61
CA THR A 271 0.38 -10.21 16.27
C THR A 271 0.32 -9.05 15.26
N LYS A 272 0.50 -9.33 13.96
CA LYS A 272 0.45 -8.28 12.92
C LYS A 272 -0.88 -7.51 12.97
N PRO A 273 -2.06 -8.17 13.12
CA PRO A 273 -3.34 -7.47 13.27
C PRO A 273 -3.42 -6.59 14.51
N GLN A 274 -2.83 -7.00 15.64
CA GLN A 274 -2.80 -6.19 16.86
C GLN A 274 -1.92 -4.95 16.68
N ALA A 275 -0.73 -5.10 16.09
CA ALA A 275 0.14 -3.96 15.81
C ALA A 275 -0.51 -2.98 14.82
N LEU A 276 -1.21 -3.48 13.80
CA LEU A 276 -1.97 -2.64 12.87
C LEU A 276 -3.06 -1.88 13.61
N ARG A 277 -3.87 -2.57 14.42
CA ARG A 277 -4.91 -1.93 15.24
C ARG A 277 -4.33 -0.80 16.10
N GLU A 278 -3.23 -1.05 16.80
CA GLU A 278 -2.65 -0.03 17.68
C GLU A 278 -2.12 1.18 16.91
N ALA A 279 -1.49 0.96 15.75
CA ALA A 279 -1.05 2.04 14.87
C ALA A 279 -2.23 2.86 14.33
N MET A 280 -3.33 2.21 13.94
CA MET A 280 -4.56 2.88 13.52
C MET A 280 -5.15 3.74 14.64
N LEU A 281 -5.23 3.21 15.86
CA LEU A 281 -5.74 3.93 17.02
C LEU A 281 -4.84 5.11 17.39
N ASN A 282 -3.53 4.95 17.27
CA ASN A 282 -2.58 6.04 17.48
C ASN A 282 -2.86 7.20 16.51
N ILE A 283 -3.06 6.94 15.22
CA ILE A 283 -3.45 8.01 14.26
C ILE A 283 -4.82 8.60 14.58
N ALA A 284 -5.82 7.77 14.90
CA ALA A 284 -7.16 8.24 15.25
C ALA A 284 -7.18 9.15 16.49
N ASP A 285 -6.33 8.85 17.47
CA ASP A 285 -6.30 9.49 18.79
C ASP A 285 -5.31 10.67 18.87
N LYS A 286 -4.23 10.68 18.06
CA LYS A 286 -3.20 11.73 18.03
C LYS A 286 -3.74 13.12 17.62
N GLY A 287 -4.93 13.17 17.00
CA GLY A 287 -5.58 14.40 16.56
C GLY A 287 -5.27 14.78 15.12
N GLY A 288 -5.21 16.06 14.81
CA GLY A 288 -5.13 16.57 13.44
C GLY A 288 -3.83 17.21 13.03
N SER A 289 -3.71 17.51 11.73
CA SER A 289 -2.65 18.38 11.22
C SER A 289 -2.81 19.76 11.85
N ARG A 290 -1.71 20.28 12.41
CA ARG A 290 -1.65 21.60 13.03
C ARG A 290 -1.02 22.57 12.05
N ASP A 291 -1.65 23.71 11.88
CA ASP A 291 -1.08 24.82 11.11
C ASP A 291 0.27 25.20 11.76
N PRO A 292 1.39 25.18 11.00
CA PRO A 292 2.71 25.45 11.56
C PRO A 292 2.88 26.87 12.12
N LYS A 293 2.06 27.83 11.68
CA LYS A 293 2.13 29.24 12.07
C LYS A 293 1.18 29.56 13.22
N THR A 294 -0.01 28.96 13.24
CA THR A 294 -1.06 29.28 14.23
C THR A 294 -1.25 28.21 15.30
N ASN A 295 -0.64 27.03 15.12
CA ASN A 295 -0.81 25.84 15.97
C ASN A 295 -2.28 25.37 16.08
N ALA A 296 -3.18 25.94 15.26
CA ALA A 296 -4.58 25.55 15.18
C ALA A 296 -4.68 24.21 14.44
N VAL A 297 -5.60 23.35 14.87
CA VAL A 297 -5.87 22.10 14.15
C VAL A 297 -6.59 22.46 12.85
N SER A 298 -5.92 22.28 11.71
CA SER A 298 -6.48 22.52 10.37
C SER A 298 -7.52 21.46 10.01
N TYR A 299 -7.28 20.19 10.36
CA TYR A 299 -8.22 19.07 10.22
C TYR A 299 -7.78 17.89 11.10
N SER A 300 -8.72 17.15 11.72
CA SER A 300 -8.43 15.97 12.54
C SER A 300 -8.25 14.70 11.70
N TYR A 301 -7.27 13.86 12.06
CA TYR A 301 -7.17 12.51 11.52
C TYR A 301 -8.21 11.57 12.10
N ALA A 302 -9.08 12.00 13.01
CA ALA A 302 -10.12 11.17 13.63
C ALA A 302 -11.09 10.52 12.63
N HIS A 303 -11.26 11.07 11.43
CA HIS A 303 -12.10 10.43 10.40
C HIS A 303 -11.43 9.14 9.88
N PRO A 304 -12.18 8.02 9.73
CA PRO A 304 -11.62 6.73 9.27
C PRO A 304 -10.84 6.78 7.96
N LEU A 305 -11.10 7.77 7.11
CA LEU A 305 -10.34 8.02 5.87
C LEU A 305 -8.82 7.97 6.10
N PHE A 306 -8.34 8.49 7.24
CA PHE A 306 -6.91 8.66 7.53
C PHE A 306 -6.26 7.47 8.24
N TRP A 307 -6.99 6.78 9.11
CA TRP A 307 -6.44 5.70 9.95
C TRP A 307 -6.96 4.31 9.61
N ALA A 308 -8.09 4.17 8.90
CA ALA A 308 -8.69 2.87 8.61
C ALA A 308 -8.48 2.30 7.18
N PRO A 309 -7.57 2.81 6.32
CA PRO A 309 -7.51 2.31 4.95
C PRO A 309 -6.99 0.87 4.90
N PHE A 310 -6.05 0.50 5.77
CA PHE A 310 -5.34 -0.77 5.66
C PHE A 310 -6.09 -1.93 6.30
N VAL A 311 -5.98 -3.12 5.71
CA VAL A 311 -6.49 -4.36 6.29
C VAL A 311 -5.43 -5.43 6.19
N MET A 312 -5.37 -6.27 7.23
CA MET A 312 -4.56 -7.49 7.21
C MET A 312 -5.37 -8.60 6.55
N VAL A 313 -4.76 -9.25 5.56
CA VAL A 313 -5.32 -10.41 4.87
C VAL A 313 -4.33 -11.56 5.00
N GLY A 314 -4.76 -12.71 5.50
CA GLY A 314 -3.87 -13.79 5.93
C GLY A 314 -3.18 -13.48 7.27
N ASP A 315 -2.89 -14.50 8.06
CA ASP A 315 -1.92 -14.54 9.18
C ASP A 315 -1.84 -15.97 9.74
#